data_AF-R0L6L6-F1
#
_entry.id   AF-R0L6L6-F1
#
_cell.length_a   1.000
_cell.length_b   1.000
_cell.length_c   1.000
_cell.angle_alpha   90.00
_cell.angle_beta   90.00
_cell.angle_gamma   90.00
#
_symmetry.space_group_name_H-M   'P 1'
#
loop_
_entity.id
_entity.type
_entity.pdbx_description
1 polymer ?
#
loop_
_entity_poly.entity_id
_entity_poly.type
_entity_poly.pdbx_seq_one_letter_code
_entity_poly.pdbx_strand_id
1 'polypeptide(L)'
;KQDPPIVRDLHLSLEDLFHGCTKKIKISRRVMNEDGQTSTIRDKILTIDVRPGWRQGTRITFEKEGDQGPNVIPADITFVVREKPHLRFKRADDNLSYVATIPLGKALVGCTVEVRTLDGRLLNVPINDIV
;
A
#
# COMPACT_ATOMS: atom_id res chain seq x y z
N LYS A 1 -14.91 -28.78 0.94
CA LYS A 1 -14.05 -28.09 1.92
C LYS A 1 -13.41 -26.92 1.21
N GLN A 2 -13.37 -25.72 1.80
CA GLN A 2 -12.71 -24.55 1.19
C GLN A 2 -11.23 -24.56 1.60
N ASP A 3 -10.36 -24.26 0.64
CA ASP A 3 -8.93 -24.11 0.90
C ASP A 3 -8.65 -22.87 1.77
N PRO A 4 -7.55 -22.87 2.56
CA PRO A 4 -7.22 -21.73 3.41
C PRO A 4 -6.98 -20.46 2.57
N PRO A 5 -7.32 -19.27 3.09
CA PRO A 5 -7.18 -18.02 2.35
C PRO A 5 -5.72 -17.70 2.06
N ILE A 6 -5.45 -17.25 0.83
CA ILE A 6 -4.13 -16.82 0.38
C ILE A 6 -3.95 -15.35 0.75
N VAL A 7 -2.93 -15.04 1.56
CA VAL A 7 -2.63 -13.65 1.96
C VAL A 7 -1.44 -13.12 1.18
N ARG A 8 -1.55 -11.91 0.63
CA ARG A 8 -0.49 -11.22 -0.12
C ARG A 8 -0.33 -9.79 0.38
N ASP A 9 0.90 -9.29 0.44
CA ASP A 9 1.14 -7.89 0.81
C ASP A 9 1.03 -6.97 -0.43
N LEU A 10 0.25 -5.90 -0.30
CA LEU A 10 0.13 -4.82 -1.26
C LEU A 10 0.97 -3.62 -0.78
N HIS A 11 2.16 -3.47 -1.35
CA HIS A 11 3.08 -2.41 -0.96
C HIS A 11 2.76 -1.09 -1.69
N LEU A 12 2.38 -0.06 -0.95
CA LEU A 12 2.00 1.26 -1.44
C LEU A 12 2.93 2.34 -0.91
N SER A 13 3.25 3.35 -1.74
CA SER A 13 4.00 4.52 -1.26
C SER A 13 3.08 5.50 -0.53
N LEU A 14 3.65 6.49 0.17
CA LEU A 14 2.84 7.54 0.80
C LEU A 14 2.10 8.39 -0.23
N GLU A 15 2.67 8.58 -1.42
CA GLU A 15 2.02 9.28 -2.54
C GLU A 15 0.82 8.49 -3.09
N ASP A 16 0.96 7.15 -3.23
CA ASP A 16 -0.15 6.27 -3.59
C ASP A 16 -1.30 6.40 -2.58
N LEU A 17 -0.97 6.45 -1.28
CA LEU A 17 -1.96 6.56 -0.20
C LEU A 17 -2.52 7.98 -0.04
N PHE A 18 -1.79 9.00 -0.46
CA PHE A 18 -2.23 10.40 -0.39
C PHE A 18 -3.19 10.74 -1.54
N HIS A 19 -2.86 10.36 -2.78
CA HIS A 19 -3.68 10.66 -3.95
C HIS A 19 -4.73 9.58 -4.27
N GLY A 20 -4.54 8.36 -3.76
CA GLY A 20 -5.23 7.17 -4.27
C GLY A 20 -4.61 6.70 -5.60
N CYS A 21 -4.77 5.42 -5.91
CA CYS A 21 -4.30 4.87 -7.19
C CYS A 21 -5.00 3.55 -7.54
N THR A 22 -4.91 3.11 -8.79
CA THR A 22 -5.37 1.78 -9.20
C THR A 22 -4.17 0.86 -9.36
N LYS A 23 -4.13 -0.25 -8.61
CA LYS A 23 -3.12 -1.30 -8.74
C LYS A 23 -3.73 -2.50 -9.47
N LYS A 24 -3.09 -2.92 -10.57
CA LYS A 24 -3.45 -4.12 -11.33
C LYS A 24 -2.46 -5.23 -11.00
N ILE A 25 -2.93 -6.33 -10.46
CA ILE A 25 -2.10 -7.46 -10.02
C ILE A 25 -2.47 -8.68 -10.84
N LYS A 26 -1.50 -9.22 -11.56
CA LYS A 26 -1.67 -10.46 -12.31
C LYS A 26 -1.50 -11.64 -11.34
N ILE A 27 -2.50 -12.51 -11.30
CA ILE A 27 -2.42 -13.82 -10.65
C ILE A 27 -2.46 -14.90 -11.73
N SER A 28 -1.78 -16.01 -11.47
CA SER A 28 -1.90 -17.24 -12.24
C SER A 28 -2.56 -18.27 -11.33
N ARG A 29 -3.65 -18.88 -11.81
CA ARG A 29 -4.41 -19.87 -11.02
C ARG A 29 -4.80 -21.04 -11.88
N ARG A 30 -5.01 -22.19 -11.25
CA ARG A 30 -5.63 -23.35 -11.88
C ARG A 30 -7.13 -23.13 -12.04
N VAL A 31 -7.66 -23.37 -13.23
CA VAL A 31 -9.09 -23.27 -13.56
C VAL A 31 -9.53 -24.63 -14.10
N MET A 32 -10.67 -25.13 -13.62
CA MET A 32 -11.22 -26.40 -14.09
C MET A 32 -11.80 -26.23 -15.49
N ASN A 33 -11.54 -27.20 -16.38
CA ASN A 33 -12.10 -27.19 -17.72
C ASN A 33 -13.56 -27.67 -17.70
N GLU A 34 -14.27 -27.50 -18.82
CA GLU A 34 -15.68 -27.86 -18.96
C GLU A 34 -15.95 -29.36 -18.78
N ASP A 35 -14.92 -30.20 -18.98
CA ASP A 35 -14.98 -31.65 -18.76
C ASP A 35 -15.08 -32.05 -17.28
N GLY A 36 -14.86 -31.12 -16.35
CA GLY A 36 -14.87 -31.34 -14.91
C GLY A 36 -13.78 -32.28 -14.39
N GLN A 37 -12.84 -32.70 -15.25
CA GLN A 37 -11.78 -33.67 -14.93
C GLN A 37 -10.39 -33.07 -15.08
N THR A 38 -10.18 -32.22 -16.09
CA THR A 38 -8.88 -31.60 -16.36
C THR A 38 -8.87 -30.15 -15.90
N SER A 39 -7.66 -29.59 -15.78
CA SER A 39 -7.48 -28.20 -15.35
C SER A 39 -6.35 -27.52 -16.13
N THR A 40 -6.46 -26.20 -16.30
CA THR A 40 -5.48 -25.37 -17.00
C THR A 40 -5.05 -24.20 -16.14
N ILE A 41 -3.80 -23.77 -16.26
CA ILE A 41 -3.33 -22.53 -15.62
C ILE A 41 -3.82 -21.36 -16.47
N ARG A 42 -4.55 -20.44 -15.85
CA ARG A 42 -5.01 -19.21 -16.49
C ARG A 42 -4.59 -18.00 -15.68
N ASP A 43 -4.21 -16.96 -16.41
CA ASP A 43 -3.90 -15.67 -15.84
C ASP A 43 -5.15 -14.83 -15.67
N LYS A 44 -5.24 -14.10 -14.56
CA LYS A 44 -6.30 -13.11 -14.31
C LYS A 44 -5.70 -11.86 -13.69
N ILE A 45 -6.20 -10.70 -14.09
CA ILE A 45 -5.81 -9.43 -13.49
C ILE A 45 -6.85 -9.06 -12.44
N LEU A 46 -6.40 -8.91 -11.20
CA LEU A 46 -7.17 -8.34 -10.11
C LEU A 46 -6.87 -6.84 -10.03
N THR A 47 -7.92 -6.03 -10.06
CA THR A 47 -7.81 -4.56 -9.99
C THR A 47 -8.20 -4.11 -8.59
N ILE A 48 -7.32 -3.35 -7.93
CA ILE A 48 -7.54 -2.77 -6.61
C ILE A 48 -7.52 -1.26 -6.75
N ASP A 49 -8.65 -0.62 -6.46
CA ASP A 49 -8.75 0.84 -6.38
C ASP A 49 -8.43 1.28 -4.95
N VAL A 50 -7.19 1.72 -4.76
CA VAL A 50 -6.68 2.25 -3.49
C VAL A 50 -7.31 3.61 -3.26
N ARG A 51 -8.05 3.73 -2.15
CA ARG A 51 -8.63 5.03 -1.76
C ARG A 51 -7.61 5.86 -0.96
N PRO A 52 -7.64 7.19 -1.11
CA PRO A 52 -6.86 8.10 -0.28
C PRO A 52 -7.05 7.82 1.21
N GLY A 53 -5.96 7.87 1.97
CA GLY A 53 -5.96 7.73 3.43
C GLY A 53 -6.02 6.30 3.95
N TRP A 54 -6.05 5.27 3.10
CA TRP A 54 -5.98 3.87 3.56
C TRP A 54 -4.83 3.66 4.54
N ARG A 55 -5.11 2.92 5.61
CA ARG A 55 -4.15 2.64 6.68
C ARG A 55 -3.44 1.32 6.42
N GLN A 56 -2.23 1.19 6.96
CA GLN A 56 -1.56 -0.09 7.04
C GLN A 56 -2.48 -1.15 7.67
N GLY A 57 -2.50 -2.35 7.08
CA GLY A 57 -3.33 -3.46 7.55
C GLY A 57 -4.73 -3.52 6.92
N THR A 58 -5.14 -2.52 6.12
CA THR A 58 -6.39 -2.59 5.34
C THR A 58 -6.39 -3.86 4.48
N ARG A 59 -7.48 -4.64 4.54
CA ARG A 59 -7.61 -5.94 3.86
C ARG A 59 -8.58 -5.83 2.70
N ILE A 60 -8.18 -6.36 1.54
CA ILE A 60 -8.97 -6.41 0.32
C ILE A 60 -9.08 -7.87 -0.09
N THR A 61 -10.28 -8.44 -0.01
CA THR A 61 -10.50 -9.87 -0.29
C THR A 61 -11.19 -10.04 -1.63
N PHE A 62 -10.61 -10.90 -2.48
CA PHE A 62 -11.23 -11.39 -3.69
C PHE A 62 -11.65 -12.84 -3.46
N GLU A 63 -12.97 -13.04 -3.44
CA GLU A 63 -13.56 -14.35 -3.12
C GLU A 63 -13.30 -15.36 -4.24
N LYS A 64 -12.94 -16.59 -3.85
CA LYS A 64 -12.79 -17.74 -4.75
C LYS A 64 -11.84 -17.50 -5.93
N GLU A 65 -10.86 -16.61 -5.77
CA GLU A 65 -9.88 -16.30 -6.81
C GLU A 65 -8.66 -17.23 -6.81
N GLY A 66 -8.54 -18.14 -5.85
CA GLY A 66 -7.49 -19.15 -5.77
C GLY A 66 -7.60 -20.27 -6.80
N ASP A 67 -6.83 -21.33 -6.60
CA ASP A 67 -6.83 -22.51 -7.48
C ASP A 67 -8.14 -23.28 -7.40
N GLN A 68 -8.65 -23.70 -8.56
CA GLN A 68 -9.83 -24.55 -8.68
C GLN A 68 -9.42 -26.02 -8.73
N GLY A 69 -10.23 -26.88 -8.10
CA GLY A 69 -10.07 -28.32 -8.12
C GLY A 69 -11.40 -29.06 -7.97
N PRO A 70 -11.44 -30.37 -8.27
CA PRO A 70 -12.66 -31.16 -8.17
C PRO A 70 -13.15 -31.22 -6.72
N ASN A 71 -14.44 -30.92 -6.51
CA ASN A 71 -15.08 -30.91 -5.18
C ASN A 71 -14.44 -29.95 -4.14
N VAL A 72 -13.64 -28.98 -4.59
CA VAL A 72 -12.97 -27.98 -3.74
C VAL A 72 -13.50 -26.60 -4.09
N ILE A 73 -13.84 -25.82 -3.06
CA ILE A 73 -14.18 -24.41 -3.23
C ILE A 73 -12.86 -23.63 -3.26
N PRO A 74 -12.59 -22.81 -4.28
CA PRO A 74 -11.33 -22.08 -4.38
C PRO A 74 -11.09 -21.18 -3.18
N ALA A 75 -9.83 -21.03 -2.80
CA ALA A 75 -9.42 -20.13 -1.73
C ALA A 75 -9.72 -18.66 -2.08
N ASP A 76 -9.97 -17.86 -1.06
CA ASP A 76 -10.03 -16.40 -1.21
C ASP A 76 -8.62 -15.82 -1.24
N ILE A 77 -8.41 -14.77 -2.04
CA ILE A 77 -7.14 -14.03 -2.07
C ILE A 77 -7.33 -12.72 -1.33
N THR A 78 -6.64 -12.54 -0.22
CA THR A 78 -6.66 -11.31 0.58
C THR A 78 -5.36 -10.54 0.42
N PHE A 79 -5.46 -9.32 -0.09
CA PHE A 79 -4.37 -8.36 -0.11
C PHE A 79 -4.38 -7.52 1.17
N VAL A 80 -3.22 -7.37 1.79
CA VAL A 80 -3.04 -6.55 3.00
C VAL A 80 -2.16 -5.35 2.65
N VAL A 81 -2.66 -4.15 2.89
CA VAL A 81 -1.91 -2.92 2.62
C VAL A 81 -0.68 -2.83 3.54
N ARG A 82 0.48 -2.64 2.92
CA ARG A 82 1.76 -2.35 3.57
C ARG A 82 2.30 -1.02 3.06
N GLU A 83 2.75 -0.18 3.99
CA GLU A 83 3.35 1.10 3.64
C GLU A 83 4.83 0.91 3.32
N LYS A 84 5.28 1.46 2.19
CA LYS A 84 6.71 1.51 1.86
C LYS A 84 7.38 2.59 2.70
N PRO A 85 8.59 2.34 3.22
CA PRO A 85 9.39 3.40 3.84
C PRO A 85 9.56 4.57 2.87
N HIS A 86 9.32 5.78 3.34
CA HIS A 86 9.46 7.01 2.56
C HIS A 86 10.72 7.76 3.01
N LEU A 87 11.45 8.35 2.06
CA LEU A 87 12.76 8.94 2.30
C LEU A 87 12.73 10.15 3.25
N ARG A 88 11.63 10.91 3.25
CA ARG A 88 11.50 12.16 4.02
C ARG A 88 10.53 12.06 5.19
N PHE A 89 9.56 11.17 5.10
CA PHE A 89 8.40 11.17 5.98
C PHE A 89 8.24 9.81 6.62
N LYS A 90 7.92 9.81 7.91
CA LYS A 90 7.42 8.63 8.59
C LYS A 90 5.96 8.89 8.96
N ARG A 91 5.05 8.08 8.40
CA ARG A 91 3.62 8.17 8.71
C ARG A 91 3.35 7.51 10.05
N ALA A 92 2.53 8.17 10.85
CA ALA A 92 1.95 7.62 12.07
C ALA A 92 0.46 7.99 12.05
N ASP A 93 -0.40 7.00 11.81
CA ASP A 93 -1.83 7.19 11.61
C ASP A 93 -2.14 8.20 10.49
N ASP A 94 -2.75 9.34 10.82
CA ASP A 94 -3.11 10.39 9.88
C ASP A 94 -2.04 11.49 9.79
N ASN A 95 -0.98 11.36 10.58
CA ASN A 95 0.10 12.34 10.66
C ASN A 95 1.34 11.91 9.90
N LEU A 96 2.06 12.89 9.37
CA LEU A 96 3.40 12.70 8.78
C LEU A 96 4.42 13.39 9.68
N SER A 97 5.44 12.65 10.09
CA SER A 97 6.59 13.19 10.79
C SER A 97 7.75 13.40 9.81
N TYR A 98 8.38 14.57 9.90
CA TYR A 98 9.56 14.97 9.13
C TYR A 98 10.68 15.33 10.10
N VAL A 99 11.87 14.77 9.88
CA VAL A 99 13.05 15.06 10.71
C VAL A 99 13.98 15.96 9.93
N ALA A 100 14.13 17.20 10.40
CA ALA A 100 15.02 18.19 9.81
C ALA A 100 16.32 18.28 10.64
N THR A 101 17.46 18.07 10.00
CA THR A 101 18.76 18.31 10.64
C THR A 101 19.13 19.78 10.51
N ILE A 102 19.19 20.48 11.63
CA ILE A 102 19.59 21.90 11.68
C ILE A 102 20.93 22.05 12.42
N PRO A 103 21.85 22.90 11.93
CA PRO A 103 23.07 23.24 12.67
C PRO A 103 22.76 24.03 13.94
N LEU A 104 23.53 23.81 15.02
CA LEU A 104 23.36 24.51 16.30
C LEU A 104 23.30 26.03 16.15
N GLY A 105 24.17 26.62 15.32
CA GLY A 105 24.17 28.06 15.09
C GLY A 105 22.82 28.58 14.57
N LYS A 106 22.18 27.84 13.65
CA LYS A 106 20.84 28.18 13.11
C LYS A 106 19.73 27.93 14.13
N ALA A 107 19.88 26.94 14.99
CA ALA A 107 18.93 26.67 16.08
C ALA A 107 18.90 27.81 17.12
N LEU A 108 20.05 28.47 17.35
CA LEU A 108 20.18 29.56 18.33
C LEU A 108 19.73 30.93 17.81
N VAL A 109 19.91 31.24 16.52
CA VAL A 109 19.61 32.57 15.94
C VAL A 109 18.27 32.62 15.18
N GLY A 110 17.57 31.51 15.10
CA GLY A 110 16.38 31.33 14.27
C GLY A 110 16.72 30.97 12.82
N CYS A 111 15.88 30.14 12.22
CA CYS A 111 16.04 29.74 10.82
C CYS A 111 14.72 29.32 10.19
N THR A 112 14.68 29.20 8.86
CA THR A 112 13.53 28.66 8.14
C THR A 112 13.87 27.28 7.61
N VAL A 113 13.03 26.29 7.91
CA VAL A 113 13.13 24.93 7.38
C VAL A 113 12.21 24.80 6.16
N GLU A 114 12.78 24.40 5.04
CA GLU A 114 12.03 24.11 3.82
C GLU A 114 11.57 22.65 3.81
N VAL A 115 10.27 22.42 3.65
CA VAL A 115 9.66 21.08 3.62
C VAL A 115 8.92 20.89 2.32
N ARG A 116 9.36 19.91 1.50
CA ARG A 116 8.64 19.47 0.29
C ARG A 116 7.57 18.44 0.65
N THR A 117 6.30 18.80 0.52
CA THR A 117 5.14 17.97 0.86
C THR A 117 4.85 16.89 -0.19
N LEU A 118 3.92 15.97 0.11
CA LEU A 118 3.55 14.87 -0.79
C LEU A 118 2.84 15.32 -2.08
N ASP A 119 2.16 16.48 -2.04
CA ASP A 119 1.52 17.12 -3.19
C ASP A 119 2.45 18.08 -3.95
N GLY A 120 3.74 18.10 -3.61
CA GLY A 120 4.76 18.87 -4.32
C GLY A 120 4.88 20.34 -3.93
N ARG A 121 4.11 20.83 -2.95
CA ARG A 121 4.28 22.19 -2.42
C ARG A 121 5.57 22.31 -1.60
N LEU A 122 6.13 23.51 -1.57
CA LEU A 122 7.24 23.88 -0.70
C LEU A 122 6.69 24.70 0.47
N LEU A 123 6.78 24.16 1.68
CA LEU A 123 6.40 24.85 2.91
C LEU A 123 7.64 25.42 3.58
N ASN A 124 7.61 26.69 3.91
CA ASN A 124 8.67 27.39 4.64
C ASN A 124 8.22 27.53 6.10
N VAL A 125 8.82 26.75 6.99
CA VAL A 125 8.48 26.74 8.42
C VAL A 125 9.52 27.55 9.18
N PRO A 126 9.19 28.77 9.66
CA PRO A 126 10.10 29.57 10.46
C PRO A 126 10.21 29.01 11.88
N ILE A 127 11.45 28.96 12.38
CA ILE A 127 11.81 28.65 13.76
C ILE A 127 12.26 29.98 14.38
N ASN A 128 11.39 30.57 15.19
CA ASN A 128 11.60 31.89 15.80
C ASN A 128 12.18 31.80 17.21
N ASP A 129 12.04 30.66 17.86
CA ASP A 129 12.54 30.39 19.20
C ASP A 129 13.72 29.42 19.16
N ILE A 130 14.49 29.40 20.25
CA ILE A 130 15.62 28.48 20.40
C ILE A 130 15.11 27.04 20.54
N VAL A 131 15.64 26.12 19.74
CA VAL A 131 15.29 24.69 19.69
C VAL A 131 16.49 23.76 19.88
#